data_AF-A0A530BRG5-F1
#
_entry.id   AF-A0A530BRG5-F1
#
_cell.length_a   1.000
_cell.length_b   1.000
_cell.length_c   1.000
_cell.angle_alpha   90.00
_cell.angle_beta   90.00
_cell.angle_gamma   90.00
#
_symmetry.space_group_name_H-M   'P 1'
#
loop_
_entity.id
_entity.type
_entity.pdbx_description
1 polymer ?
#
loop_
_entity_poly.entity_id
_entity_poly.type
_entity_poly.pdbx_seq_one_letter_code
_entity_poly.pdbx_strand_id
1 'polypeptide(L)'
;RAAAVDCAAAKTQADLATCTTANAASADAGLNAVYKALAARLAPADLKRLRDAQRAWIPFRDKECAFRTQPYADGSVYSSLVGVCKAELTKARLAQLQHQLQCPEGDLSCVPQSSGNAAPATAKAAPAKPAPAQASQNDTRPCVQSAGKAKSDQYVSQCVQVSPATNPPCNGQNACSMMIDEIKRGCAMIGNDNPPAFCSAYKG
;
A
#
# COMPACT_ATOMS: atom_id res chain seq x y z
N ARG A 1 1.60 12.61 3.78
CA ARG A 1 0.35 12.10 3.18
C ARG A 1 -0.32 13.24 2.43
N ALA A 2 -0.92 12.99 1.26
CA ALA A 2 -1.84 13.96 0.66
C ALA A 2 -3.12 14.02 1.52
N ALA A 3 -3.60 15.21 1.86
CA ALA A 3 -4.85 15.38 2.58
C ALA A 3 -6.01 15.44 1.58
N ALA A 4 -7.06 14.65 1.79
CA ALA A 4 -8.28 14.75 1.01
C ALA A 4 -9.16 15.87 1.59
N VAL A 5 -9.62 16.77 0.73
CA VAL A 5 -10.68 17.74 1.00
C VAL A 5 -12.02 17.00 1.03
N ASP A 6 -12.82 17.23 2.06
CA ASP A 6 -14.19 16.72 2.10
C ASP A 6 -15.08 17.54 1.16
N CYS A 7 -15.58 16.89 0.11
CA CYS A 7 -16.47 17.52 -0.87
C CYS A 7 -17.96 17.33 -0.57
N ALA A 8 -18.31 16.68 0.55
CA ALA A 8 -19.71 16.42 0.90
C ALA A 8 -20.51 17.69 1.15
N ALA A 9 -19.85 18.79 1.53
CA ALA A 9 -20.48 20.09 1.77
C ALA A 9 -20.76 20.92 0.51
N ALA A 10 -20.35 20.45 -0.69
CA ALA A 10 -20.58 21.16 -1.94
C ALA A 10 -22.09 21.26 -2.24
N LYS A 11 -22.58 22.48 -2.46
CA LYS A 11 -24.02 22.74 -2.68
C LYS A 11 -24.40 22.81 -4.16
N THR A 12 -23.44 23.11 -5.02
CA THR A 12 -23.65 23.21 -6.46
C THR A 12 -22.68 22.29 -7.22
N GLN A 13 -23.02 21.98 -8.48
CA GLN A 13 -22.11 21.23 -9.37
C GLN A 13 -20.79 21.97 -9.59
N ALA A 14 -20.79 23.31 -9.60
CA ALA A 14 -19.58 24.12 -9.71
C ALA A 14 -18.70 24.00 -8.46
N ASP A 15 -19.31 24.03 -7.27
CA ASP A 15 -18.58 23.81 -6.01
C ASP A 15 -17.98 22.40 -5.97
N LEU A 16 -18.75 21.40 -6.40
CA LEU A 16 -18.29 20.01 -6.44
C LEU A 16 -17.14 19.82 -7.43
N ALA A 17 -17.23 20.41 -8.64
CA ALA A 17 -16.15 20.40 -9.62
C ALA A 17 -14.88 21.08 -9.09
N THR A 18 -15.04 22.21 -8.38
CA THR A 18 -13.92 22.92 -7.74
C THR A 18 -13.27 22.05 -6.66
N CYS A 19 -14.06 21.46 -5.78
CA CYS A 19 -13.55 20.61 -4.70
C CYS A 19 -12.85 19.35 -5.21
N THR A 20 -13.45 18.64 -6.18
CA THR A 20 -12.87 17.43 -6.77
C THR A 20 -11.58 17.73 -7.54
N THR A 21 -11.48 18.90 -8.18
CA THR A 21 -10.24 19.39 -8.80
C THR A 21 -9.16 19.65 -7.75
N ALA A 22 -9.50 20.31 -6.63
CA ALA A 22 -8.57 20.52 -5.52
C ALA A 22 -8.08 19.19 -4.91
N ASN A 23 -8.96 18.19 -4.82
CA ASN A 23 -8.60 16.83 -4.39
C ASN A 23 -7.62 16.15 -5.35
N ALA A 24 -7.82 16.28 -6.66
CA ALA A 24 -6.89 15.78 -7.65
C ALA A 24 -5.52 16.47 -7.55
N ALA A 25 -5.50 17.79 -7.35
CA ALA A 25 -4.26 18.56 -7.15
C ALA A 25 -3.52 18.15 -5.87
N SER A 26 -4.22 17.93 -4.75
CA SER A 26 -3.64 17.43 -3.50
C SER A 26 -3.02 16.04 -3.67
N ALA A 27 -3.72 15.14 -4.38
CA ALA A 27 -3.19 13.82 -4.70
C ALA A 27 -1.91 13.91 -5.56
N ASP A 28 -1.89 14.80 -6.56
CA ASP A 28 -0.73 15.03 -7.43
C ASP A 28 0.47 15.60 -6.65
N ALA A 29 0.22 16.54 -5.73
CA ALA A 29 1.26 17.04 -4.82
C ALA A 29 1.87 15.89 -3.97
N GLY A 30 1.03 15.00 -3.45
CA GLY A 30 1.48 13.80 -2.75
C GLY A 30 2.30 12.85 -3.62
N LEU A 31 1.85 12.61 -4.85
CA LEU A 31 2.56 11.78 -5.83
C LEU A 31 3.96 12.36 -6.11
N ASN A 32 4.02 13.66 -6.38
CA ASN A 32 5.27 14.37 -6.69
C ASN A 32 6.26 14.33 -5.51
N ALA A 33 5.77 14.41 -4.27
CA ALA A 33 6.61 14.28 -3.09
C ALA A 33 7.25 12.88 -3.00
N VAL A 34 6.46 11.81 -3.18
CA VAL A 34 6.97 10.42 -3.16
C VAL A 34 7.90 10.16 -4.34
N TYR A 35 7.56 10.65 -5.54
CA TYR A 35 8.41 10.56 -6.72
C TYR A 35 9.79 11.18 -6.47
N LYS A 36 9.85 12.39 -5.90
CA LYS A 36 11.12 13.05 -5.56
C LYS A 36 11.93 12.25 -4.53
N ALA A 37 11.27 11.73 -3.50
CA ALA A 37 11.91 10.91 -2.47
C ALA A 37 12.50 9.62 -3.05
N LEU A 38 11.78 8.94 -3.94
CA LEU A 38 12.25 7.74 -4.62
C LEU A 38 13.39 8.06 -5.60
N ALA A 39 13.22 9.10 -6.41
CA ALA A 39 14.22 9.54 -7.38
C ALA A 39 15.60 9.81 -6.75
N ALA A 40 15.62 10.33 -5.52
CA ALA A 40 16.85 10.60 -4.77
C ALA A 40 17.60 9.32 -4.30
N ARG A 41 16.97 8.14 -4.35
CA ARG A 41 17.53 6.87 -3.88
C ARG A 41 17.82 5.86 -4.99
N LEU A 42 17.55 6.23 -6.24
CA LEU A 42 17.75 5.36 -7.40
C LEU A 42 19.09 5.64 -8.06
N ALA A 43 19.71 4.59 -8.61
CA ALA A 43 20.83 4.75 -9.52
C ALA A 43 20.39 5.55 -10.77
N PRO A 44 21.30 6.24 -11.48
CA PRO A 44 20.94 7.05 -12.65
C PRO A 44 20.14 6.31 -13.73
N ALA A 45 20.47 5.04 -13.97
CA ALA A 45 19.74 4.19 -14.92
C ALA A 45 18.29 3.95 -14.48
N ASP A 46 18.07 3.62 -13.21
CA ASP A 46 16.74 3.36 -12.66
C ASP A 46 15.91 4.63 -12.50
N LEU A 47 16.54 5.76 -12.18
CA LEU A 47 15.90 7.07 -12.21
C LEU A 47 15.37 7.40 -13.62
N LYS A 48 16.16 7.11 -14.66
CA LYS A 48 15.71 7.28 -16.05
C LYS A 48 14.48 6.41 -16.33
N ARG A 49 14.52 5.12 -15.96
CA ARG A 49 13.37 4.20 -16.12
C ARG A 49 12.13 4.68 -15.37
N LEU A 50 12.29 5.15 -14.12
CA LEU A 50 11.20 5.72 -13.33
C LEU A 50 10.58 6.94 -14.02
N ARG A 51 11.40 7.85 -14.55
CA ARG A 51 10.94 9.04 -15.27
C ARG A 51 10.15 8.67 -16.52
N ASP A 52 10.64 7.71 -17.30
CA ASP A 52 9.98 7.25 -18.52
C ASP A 52 8.63 6.59 -18.19
N ALA A 53 8.59 5.73 -17.17
CA ALA A 53 7.34 5.15 -16.68
C ALA A 53 6.34 6.23 -16.22
N GLN A 54 6.80 7.27 -15.55
CA GLN A 54 5.91 8.34 -15.08
C GLN A 54 5.39 9.23 -16.20
N ARG A 55 6.22 9.52 -17.20
CA ARG A 55 5.82 10.22 -18.43
C ARG A 55 4.80 9.43 -19.25
N ALA A 56 4.89 8.10 -19.26
CA ALA A 56 3.90 7.24 -19.90
C ALA A 56 2.60 7.11 -19.09
N TRP A 57 2.69 7.16 -17.75
CA TRP A 57 1.54 7.05 -16.87
C TRP A 57 0.60 8.26 -16.94
N ILE A 58 1.13 9.49 -17.10
CA ILE A 58 0.32 10.71 -17.21
C ILE A 58 -0.72 10.65 -18.36
N PRO A 59 -0.33 10.37 -19.62
CA PRO A 59 -1.30 10.26 -20.71
C PRO A 59 -2.22 9.05 -20.57
N PHE A 60 -1.76 7.96 -19.92
CA PHE A 60 -2.66 6.87 -19.54
C PHE A 60 -3.76 7.37 -18.58
N ARG A 61 -3.40 8.05 -17.49
CA ARG A 61 -4.37 8.62 -16.53
C ARG A 61 -5.37 9.53 -17.22
N ASP A 62 -4.89 10.42 -18.08
CA ASP A 62 -5.76 11.40 -18.73
C ASP A 62 -6.70 10.73 -19.74
N LYS A 63 -6.23 9.74 -20.51
CA LYS A 63 -7.07 8.94 -21.43
C LYS A 63 -8.06 8.05 -20.70
N GLU A 64 -7.64 7.41 -19.61
CA GLU A 64 -8.49 6.57 -18.78
C GLU A 64 -9.62 7.40 -18.17
N CYS A 65 -9.31 8.59 -17.66
CA CYS A 65 -10.35 9.48 -17.14
C CYS A 65 -11.28 9.99 -18.23
N ALA A 66 -10.77 10.35 -19.41
CA ALA A 66 -11.63 10.70 -20.53
C ALA A 66 -12.57 9.55 -20.92
N PHE A 67 -12.05 8.32 -21.00
CA PHE A 67 -12.85 7.12 -21.29
C PHE A 67 -13.95 6.89 -20.25
N ARG A 68 -13.60 6.87 -18.95
CA ARG A 68 -14.54 6.63 -17.84
C ARG A 68 -15.68 7.64 -17.77
N THR A 69 -15.41 8.89 -18.17
CA THR A 69 -16.38 9.98 -18.03
C THR A 69 -17.07 10.37 -19.34
N GLN A 70 -16.67 9.78 -20.47
CA GLN A 70 -17.21 10.08 -21.79
C GLN A 70 -18.75 10.01 -21.88
N PRO A 71 -19.44 9.03 -21.26
CA PRO A 71 -20.91 8.97 -21.33
C PRO A 71 -21.62 10.19 -20.72
N TYR A 72 -20.90 11.02 -19.96
CA TYR A 72 -21.44 12.19 -19.27
C TYR A 72 -20.91 13.51 -19.82
N ALA A 73 -20.22 13.51 -20.97
CA ALA A 73 -19.49 14.67 -21.49
C ALA A 73 -20.33 15.95 -21.63
N ASP A 74 -21.61 15.81 -21.95
CA ASP A 74 -22.53 16.95 -22.13
C ASP A 74 -23.18 17.42 -20.80
N GLY A 75 -22.93 16.71 -19.70
CA GLY A 75 -23.51 16.99 -18.39
C GLY A 75 -22.61 17.85 -17.51
N SER A 76 -23.22 18.70 -16.66
CA SER A 76 -22.50 19.52 -15.67
C SER A 76 -21.73 18.71 -14.61
N VAL A 77 -22.02 17.41 -14.49
CA VAL A 77 -21.31 16.47 -13.62
C VAL A 77 -19.95 16.01 -14.19
N TYR A 78 -19.72 16.16 -15.50
CA TYR A 78 -18.52 15.68 -16.19
C TYR A 78 -17.23 16.11 -15.51
N SER A 79 -17.09 17.41 -15.23
CA SER A 79 -15.89 17.98 -14.61
C SER A 79 -15.58 17.35 -13.25
N SER A 80 -16.62 17.14 -12.43
CA SER A 80 -16.47 16.48 -11.12
C SER A 80 -16.01 15.03 -11.28
N LEU A 81 -16.58 14.28 -12.23
CA LEU A 81 -16.18 12.89 -12.49
C LEU A 81 -14.72 12.79 -12.96
N VAL A 82 -14.27 13.72 -13.81
CA VAL A 82 -12.88 13.79 -14.25
C VAL A 82 -11.96 14.06 -13.06
N GLY A 83 -12.32 15.00 -12.18
CA GLY A 83 -11.58 15.29 -10.94
C GLY A 83 -11.46 14.08 -10.01
N VAL A 84 -12.58 13.38 -9.78
CA VAL A 84 -12.60 12.14 -8.97
C VAL A 84 -11.69 11.07 -9.59
N CYS A 85 -11.84 10.78 -10.88
CA CYS A 85 -11.02 9.78 -11.56
C CYS A 85 -9.52 10.10 -11.45
N LYS A 86 -9.13 11.36 -11.69
CA LYS A 86 -7.73 11.78 -11.58
C LYS A 86 -7.20 11.60 -10.17
N ALA A 87 -7.99 11.93 -9.15
CA ALA A 87 -7.60 11.72 -7.76
C ALA A 87 -7.41 10.24 -7.42
N GLU A 88 -8.31 9.36 -7.86
CA GLU A 88 -8.22 7.90 -7.64
C GLU A 88 -6.96 7.30 -8.27
N LEU A 89 -6.77 7.51 -9.57
CA LEU A 89 -5.61 6.95 -10.28
C LEU A 89 -4.29 7.51 -9.72
N THR A 90 -4.27 8.78 -9.32
CA THR A 90 -3.08 9.39 -8.71
C THR A 90 -2.79 8.80 -7.32
N LYS A 91 -3.81 8.53 -6.51
CA LYS A 91 -3.63 7.82 -5.22
C LYS A 91 -3.12 6.39 -5.42
N ALA A 92 -3.62 5.68 -6.42
CA ALA A 92 -3.13 4.34 -6.76
C ALA A 92 -1.65 4.38 -7.18
N ARG A 93 -1.27 5.33 -8.05
CA ARG A 93 0.12 5.50 -8.46
C ARG A 93 1.03 5.92 -7.31
N LEU A 94 0.55 6.78 -6.41
CA LEU A 94 1.25 7.14 -5.18
C LEU A 94 1.55 5.89 -4.35
N ALA A 95 0.59 4.99 -4.15
CA ALA A 95 0.81 3.75 -3.42
C ALA A 95 1.86 2.85 -4.09
N GLN A 96 1.84 2.74 -5.43
CA GLN A 96 2.87 2.01 -6.19
C GLN A 96 4.27 2.60 -5.99
N LEU A 97 4.42 3.92 -6.07
CA LEU A 97 5.71 4.57 -5.83
C LEU A 97 6.15 4.46 -4.38
N GLN A 98 5.20 4.44 -3.43
CA GLN A 98 5.50 4.31 -2.02
C GLN A 98 5.97 2.89 -1.67
N HIS A 99 5.40 1.86 -2.30
CA HIS A 99 5.93 0.50 -2.26
C HIS A 99 7.37 0.46 -2.76
N GLN A 100 7.62 1.05 -3.93
CA GLN A 100 8.95 1.13 -4.52
C GLN A 100 9.96 1.90 -3.64
N LEU A 101 9.49 2.92 -2.89
CA LEU A 101 10.29 3.66 -1.91
C LEU A 101 10.62 2.83 -0.66
N GLN A 102 9.80 1.84 -0.33
CA GLN A 102 9.88 1.01 0.88
C GLN A 102 10.31 -0.42 0.58
N CYS A 103 11.01 -0.61 -0.56
CA CYS A 103 11.44 -1.91 -1.08
C CYS A 103 12.34 -2.66 -0.08
N PRO A 104 11.87 -3.77 0.53
CA PRO A 104 12.70 -4.60 1.40
C PRO A 104 13.78 -5.34 0.61
N GLU A 105 14.88 -5.71 1.28
CA GLU A 105 15.87 -6.61 0.69
C GLU A 105 15.22 -7.95 0.30
N GLY A 106 15.50 -8.42 -0.93
CA GLY A 106 14.97 -9.69 -1.45
C GLY A 106 13.57 -9.63 -2.04
N ASP A 107 12.89 -8.47 -2.01
CA ASP A 107 11.61 -8.29 -2.68
C ASP A 107 11.82 -8.07 -4.19
N LEU A 108 11.43 -9.05 -5.00
CA LEU A 108 11.57 -9.02 -6.46
C LEU A 108 10.47 -8.20 -7.15
N SER A 109 9.49 -7.67 -6.42
CA SER A 109 8.43 -6.84 -6.97
C SER A 109 8.83 -5.35 -7.10
N CYS A 110 10.02 -4.97 -6.61
CA CYS A 110 10.51 -3.61 -6.63
C CYS A 110 12.01 -3.51 -6.98
N VAL A 111 12.40 -2.34 -7.49
CA VAL A 111 13.80 -2.03 -7.83
C VAL A 111 14.64 -1.77 -6.57
N PRO A 112 15.79 -2.44 -6.39
CA PRO A 112 16.72 -2.14 -5.29
C PRO A 112 17.22 -0.69 -5.35
N GLN A 113 17.31 -0.02 -4.19
CA GLN A 113 17.77 1.37 -4.10
C GLN A 113 19.30 1.41 -3.99
N SER A 114 19.95 2.36 -4.68
CA SER A 114 21.42 2.44 -4.79
C SER A 114 22.12 2.81 -3.49
N SER A 115 21.36 3.19 -2.46
CA SER A 115 21.86 3.42 -1.13
C SER A 115 21.70 2.15 -0.30
N GLY A 116 22.77 1.36 -0.19
CA GLY A 116 23.00 0.41 0.92
C GLY A 116 23.20 1.13 2.27
N ASN A 117 22.46 2.22 2.50
CA ASN A 117 22.38 2.98 3.73
C ASN A 117 21.05 3.76 3.70
N ALA A 118 19.95 3.05 3.79
CA ALA A 118 18.79 3.59 4.48
C ALA A 118 19.09 3.49 5.98
N ALA A 119 19.75 4.49 6.55
CA ALA A 119 19.61 4.72 7.98
C ALA A 119 18.10 4.91 8.26
N PRO A 120 17.56 4.32 9.34
CA PRO A 120 16.13 4.21 9.54
C PRO A 120 15.52 5.61 9.60
N ALA A 121 14.36 5.80 8.95
CA ALA A 121 13.53 6.93 9.30
C ALA A 121 13.29 6.87 10.82
N THR A 122 13.82 7.86 11.55
CA THR A 122 13.69 8.03 12.98
C THR A 122 12.23 8.34 13.31
N ALA A 123 11.39 7.31 13.31
CA ALA A 123 10.35 7.19 14.33
C ALA A 123 11.09 6.78 15.61
N LYS A 124 11.06 7.67 16.60
CA LYS A 124 11.68 7.50 17.92
C LYS A 124 11.34 6.11 18.49
N ALA A 125 12.30 5.18 18.37
CA ALA A 125 12.24 3.89 19.04
C ALA A 125 12.84 4.04 20.45
N ALA A 126 12.01 3.82 21.46
CA ALA A 126 12.49 3.46 22.79
C ALA A 126 13.28 2.13 22.72
N PRO A 127 14.22 1.85 23.63
CA PRO A 127 15.15 0.75 23.48
C PRO A 127 14.42 -0.60 23.58
N ALA A 128 14.77 -1.50 22.66
CA ALA A 128 14.32 -2.88 22.66
C ALA A 128 14.89 -3.64 23.87
N LYS A 129 14.02 -4.41 24.53
CA LYS A 129 14.39 -5.73 25.05
C LYS A 129 13.82 -6.77 24.06
N PRO A 130 14.56 -7.84 23.70
CA PRO A 130 13.99 -8.91 22.91
C PRO A 130 13.03 -9.71 23.80
N ALA A 131 11.73 -9.51 23.59
CA ALA A 131 10.70 -10.39 24.10
C ALA A 131 10.13 -11.18 22.91
N PRO A 132 9.80 -12.47 23.05
CA PRO A 132 9.12 -13.22 22.01
C PRO A 132 7.85 -12.48 21.61
N ALA A 133 7.50 -12.53 20.32
CA ALA A 133 6.27 -11.98 19.80
C ALA A 133 5.07 -12.70 20.42
N GLN A 134 4.63 -12.24 21.59
CA GLN A 134 3.26 -12.39 22.02
C GLN A 134 2.55 -11.15 21.51
N ALA A 135 2.00 -11.25 20.28
CA ALA A 135 0.71 -10.60 20.08
C ALA A 135 -0.14 -11.05 21.27
N SER A 136 -0.67 -10.10 22.06
CA SER A 136 -1.56 -10.46 23.16
C SER A 136 -2.57 -11.44 22.59
N GLN A 137 -2.60 -12.64 23.16
CA GLN A 137 -3.48 -13.72 22.68
C GLN A 137 -4.96 -13.29 22.69
N ASN A 138 -5.26 -12.17 23.37
CA ASN A 138 -6.57 -11.55 23.50
C ASN A 138 -6.71 -10.15 22.86
N ASP A 139 -5.77 -9.67 22.03
CA ASP A 139 -6.01 -8.42 21.28
C ASP A 139 -6.93 -8.68 20.08
N THR A 140 -8.18 -8.23 20.20
CA THR A 140 -9.23 -8.39 19.19
C THR A 140 -9.19 -7.32 18.10
N ARG A 141 -8.29 -6.32 18.20
CA ARG A 141 -8.19 -5.26 17.19
C ARG A 141 -7.61 -5.81 15.87
N PRO A 142 -7.97 -5.19 14.73
CA PRO A 142 -7.36 -5.50 13.44
C PRO A 142 -5.84 -5.52 13.51
N CYS A 143 -5.23 -6.54 12.92
CA CYS A 143 -3.80 -6.72 12.96
C CYS A 143 -3.04 -5.54 12.34
N VAL A 144 -3.62 -4.91 11.32
CA VAL A 144 -3.10 -3.66 10.74
C VAL A 144 -3.01 -2.51 11.74
N GLN A 145 -3.86 -2.51 12.78
CA GLN A 145 -3.89 -1.50 13.83
C GLN A 145 -3.02 -1.87 15.03
N SER A 146 -2.99 -3.16 15.42
CA SER A 146 -2.27 -3.60 16.62
C SER A 146 -0.78 -3.87 16.36
N ALA A 147 -0.43 -4.47 15.21
CA ALA A 147 0.95 -4.78 14.84
C ALA A 147 1.53 -3.85 13.77
N GLY A 148 0.69 -3.00 13.18
CA GLY A 148 1.04 -2.14 12.05
C GLY A 148 0.98 -2.86 10.71
N LYS A 149 0.79 -2.07 9.64
CA LYS A 149 0.53 -2.57 8.28
C LYS A 149 1.56 -3.60 7.79
N ALA A 150 2.86 -3.29 7.92
CA ALA A 150 3.92 -4.17 7.40
C ALA A 150 3.89 -5.56 8.05
N LYS A 151 3.69 -5.63 9.37
CA LYS A 151 3.63 -6.89 10.10
C LYS A 151 2.33 -7.64 9.86
N SER A 152 1.22 -6.90 9.71
CA SER A 152 -0.05 -7.49 9.29
C SER A 152 0.01 -8.09 7.90
N ASP A 153 0.61 -7.41 6.93
CA ASP A 153 0.76 -7.91 5.55
C ASP A 153 1.65 -9.17 5.53
N GLN A 154 2.71 -9.20 6.35
CA GLN A 154 3.54 -10.38 6.54
C GLN A 154 2.72 -11.58 7.04
N TYR A 155 1.90 -11.40 8.08
CA TYR A 155 1.06 -12.48 8.60
C TYR A 155 -0.02 -12.92 7.62
N VAL A 156 -0.62 -12.00 6.87
CA VAL A 156 -1.58 -12.35 5.81
C VAL A 156 -0.91 -13.25 4.77
N SER A 157 0.27 -12.87 4.28
CA SER A 157 1.02 -13.64 3.28
C SER A 157 1.38 -15.05 3.80
N GLN A 158 1.92 -15.13 5.02
CA GLN A 158 2.26 -16.42 5.64
C GLN A 158 1.02 -17.31 5.83
N CYS A 159 -0.09 -16.73 6.30
CA CYS A 159 -1.33 -17.44 6.55
C CYS A 159 -1.92 -18.04 5.26
N VAL A 160 -1.97 -17.28 4.17
CA VAL A 160 -2.50 -17.77 2.88
C VAL A 160 -1.66 -18.93 2.33
N GLN A 161 -0.34 -18.92 2.57
CA GLN A 161 0.54 -19.96 2.04
C GLN A 161 0.36 -21.33 2.73
N VAL A 162 -0.07 -21.36 3.98
CA VAL A 162 -0.15 -22.61 4.77
C VAL A 162 -1.57 -23.02 5.13
N SER A 163 -2.57 -22.17 4.89
CA SER A 163 -3.96 -22.51 5.15
C SER A 163 -4.55 -23.34 4.00
N PRO A 164 -5.04 -24.57 4.25
CA PRO A 164 -5.74 -25.37 3.23
C PRO A 164 -7.22 -24.99 3.08
N ALA A 165 -7.73 -24.03 3.86
CA ALA A 165 -9.14 -23.68 3.85
C ALA A 165 -9.51 -22.83 2.62
N THR A 166 -10.72 -23.05 2.09
CA THR A 166 -11.27 -22.22 1.00
C THR A 166 -11.61 -20.80 1.44
N ASN A 167 -11.85 -20.59 2.74
CA ASN A 167 -12.16 -19.30 3.35
C ASN A 167 -11.35 -19.11 4.65
N PRO A 168 -10.03 -18.86 4.54
CA PRO A 168 -9.18 -18.78 5.71
C PRO A 168 -9.27 -17.40 6.39
N PRO A 169 -8.91 -17.26 7.68
CA PRO A 169 -8.94 -15.99 8.41
C PRO A 169 -7.80 -15.03 8.04
N CYS A 170 -7.13 -15.23 6.89
CA CYS A 170 -5.93 -14.51 6.46
C CYS A 170 -6.24 -13.11 5.93
N ASN A 171 -6.70 -12.23 6.82
CA ASN A 171 -7.04 -10.85 6.52
C ASN A 171 -6.47 -9.94 7.61
N GLY A 172 -5.76 -8.89 7.22
CA GLY A 172 -5.18 -7.92 8.16
C GLY A 172 -6.20 -7.13 8.98
N GLN A 173 -7.48 -7.17 8.59
CA GLN A 173 -8.59 -6.65 9.37
C GLN A 173 -9.00 -7.57 10.53
N ASN A 174 -8.58 -8.84 10.51
CA ASN A 174 -8.77 -9.76 11.63
C ASN A 174 -7.67 -9.56 12.68
N ALA A 175 -7.90 -10.08 13.88
CA ALA A 175 -6.89 -10.09 14.95
C ALA A 175 -5.63 -10.86 14.51
N CYS A 176 -4.45 -10.38 14.92
CA CYS A 176 -3.20 -11.07 14.59
C CYS A 176 -3.18 -12.51 15.13
N SER A 177 -3.79 -12.75 16.30
CA SER A 177 -3.89 -14.09 16.91
C SER A 177 -4.58 -15.09 15.99
N MET A 178 -5.69 -14.71 15.34
CA MET A 178 -6.41 -15.58 14.40
C MET A 178 -5.53 -16.04 13.23
N MET A 179 -4.73 -15.13 12.66
CA MET A 179 -3.81 -15.47 11.57
C MET A 179 -2.63 -16.28 12.07
N ILE A 180 -2.05 -15.93 13.23
CA ILE A 180 -0.92 -16.65 13.83
C ILE A 180 -1.30 -18.10 14.16
N ASP A 181 -2.50 -18.33 14.68
CA ASP A 181 -2.96 -19.68 15.01
C ASP A 181 -3.23 -20.51 13.75
N GLU A 182 -3.73 -19.89 12.69
CA GLU A 182 -3.87 -20.56 11.39
C GLU A 182 -2.51 -20.89 10.78
N ILE A 183 -1.53 -19.99 10.89
CA ILE A 183 -0.16 -20.24 10.44
C ILE A 183 0.44 -21.44 11.19
N LYS A 184 0.28 -21.50 12.52
CA LYS A 184 0.75 -22.63 13.33
C LYS A 184 0.10 -23.95 12.89
N ARG A 185 -1.23 -23.96 12.73
CA ARG A 185 -1.97 -25.15 12.28
C ARG A 185 -1.52 -25.60 10.88
N GLY A 186 -1.43 -24.67 9.93
CA GLY A 186 -0.99 -24.95 8.57
C GLY A 186 0.43 -25.51 8.51
N CYS A 187 1.37 -24.85 9.22
CA CYS A 187 2.75 -25.32 9.34
C CYS A 187 2.86 -26.70 10.01
N ALA A 188 2.01 -27.00 11.00
CA ALA A 188 1.97 -28.32 11.63
C ALA A 188 1.45 -29.42 10.68
N MET A 189 0.47 -29.09 9.83
CA MET A 189 -0.04 -30.02 8.81
C MET A 189 0.96 -30.32 7.70
N ILE A 190 1.76 -29.34 7.30
CA ILE A 190 2.83 -29.54 6.31
C ILE A 190 3.98 -30.38 6.92
N GLY A 191 4.19 -30.28 8.23
CA GLY A 191 5.16 -31.11 8.94
C GLY A 191 6.60 -30.92 8.44
N ASN A 192 7.22 -32.02 7.97
CA ASN A 192 8.56 -32.02 7.37
C ASN A 192 8.52 -32.09 5.83
N ASP A 193 7.33 -32.11 5.23
CA ASP A 193 7.16 -32.18 3.79
C ASP A 193 7.32 -30.78 3.16
N ASN A 194 8.58 -30.34 3.07
CA ASN A 194 8.98 -29.07 2.47
C ASN A 194 8.21 -27.84 3.01
N PRO A 195 8.26 -27.57 4.33
CA PRO A 195 7.57 -26.42 4.90
C PRO A 195 8.21 -25.09 4.45
N PRO A 196 7.41 -24.03 4.26
CA PRO A 196 7.94 -22.68 4.10
C PRO A 196 8.92 -22.32 5.22
N ALA A 197 10.01 -21.61 4.90
CA ALA A 197 11.09 -21.33 5.84
C ALA A 197 10.61 -20.66 7.14
N PHE A 198 9.56 -19.84 7.08
CA PHE A 198 9.00 -19.18 8.26
C PHE A 198 8.33 -20.14 9.23
N CYS A 199 7.90 -21.33 8.80
CA CYS A 199 7.25 -22.29 9.69
C CYS A 199 8.14 -22.70 10.86
N SER A 200 9.47 -22.62 10.71
CA SER A 200 10.43 -22.85 11.80
C SER A 200 10.21 -21.93 13.01
N ALA A 201 9.74 -20.70 12.80
CA ALA A 201 9.45 -19.73 13.85
C ALA A 201 8.14 -20.00 14.60
N TYR A 202 7.31 -20.92 14.09
CA TYR A 202 6.00 -21.29 14.64
C TYR A 202 5.95 -22.73 15.15
N LYS A 203 7.07 -23.46 15.05
CA LYS A 203 7.25 -24.76 15.71
C LYS A 203 7.44 -24.50 17.20
N GLY A 204 6.45 -24.91 18.00
CA GLY A 204 6.52 -24.96 19.46
C GLY A 204 6.95 -26.34 19.91
#